data_AF-A0A6N2E9V3-F1
#
_entry.id   AF-A0A6N2E9V3-F1
#
_cell.length_a   1.000
_cell.length_b   1.000
_cell.length_c   1.000
_cell.angle_alpha   90.00
_cell.angle_beta   90.00
_cell.angle_gamma   90.00
#
_symmetry.space_group_name_H-M   'P 1'
#
loop_
_entity.id
_entity.type
_entity.pdbx_description
1 polymer ?
#
loop_
_entity_poly.entity_id
_entity_poly.type
_entity_poly.pdbx_seq_one_letter_code
_entity_poly.pdbx_strand_id
1 'polypeptide(L)'
;MFRPGILEAMRGYTLRQFVADIIAGLIVGVVAVPLSIAVAVASGVTPQQGLATAVVAGAAVAFFGGGRVQISGPTGTFVVVAY
;
A
#
# COMPACT_ATOMS: atom_id res chain seq x y z
N MET A 1 24.95 4.85 -2.10
CA MET A 1 24.33 6.15 -2.42
C MET A 1 22.82 5.94 -2.37
N PHE A 2 22.16 6.37 -1.29
CA PHE A 2 20.70 6.23 -1.12
C PHE A 2 20.01 7.14 -2.15
N ARG A 3 19.34 6.56 -3.14
CA ARG A 3 18.49 7.33 -4.07
C ARG A 3 17.04 7.07 -3.66
N PRO A 4 16.31 8.07 -3.14
CA PRO A 4 14.90 7.88 -2.81
C PRO A 4 14.11 7.57 -4.08
N GLY A 5 13.35 6.47 -4.06
CA GLY A 5 12.66 5.92 -5.23
C GLY A 5 11.71 6.92 -5.89
N ILE A 6 11.16 7.87 -5.11
CA ILE A 6 10.30 8.94 -5.63
C ILE A 6 11.03 9.93 -6.55
N LEU A 7 12.28 10.29 -6.25
CA LEU A 7 13.07 11.17 -7.12
C LEU A 7 13.45 10.47 -8.43
N GLU A 8 13.62 9.15 -8.41
CA GLU A 8 13.82 8.37 -9.64
C GLU A 8 12.50 8.11 -10.38
N ALA A 9 11.37 7.96 -9.69
CA ALA A 9 10.04 7.75 -10.28
C ALA A 9 9.53 8.98 -11.03
N MET A 10 9.81 10.18 -10.52
CA MET A 10 9.38 11.44 -11.14
C MET A 10 10.19 11.81 -12.40
N ARG A 11 11.38 11.22 -12.61
CA ARG A 11 12.22 11.50 -13.79
C ARG A 11 11.59 10.91 -15.05
N GLY A 12 11.07 11.79 -15.91
CA GLY A 12 10.43 11.42 -17.18
C GLY A 12 9.00 10.91 -17.03
N TYR A 13 8.32 11.30 -15.94
CA TYR A 13 6.93 10.92 -15.69
C TYR A 13 6.00 11.52 -16.76
N THR A 14 5.26 10.66 -17.46
CA THR A 14 4.37 11.07 -18.55
C THR A 14 2.91 11.03 -18.13
N LEU A 15 2.05 11.81 -18.80
CA LEU A 15 0.59 11.77 -18.58
C LEU A 15 0.01 10.35 -18.82
N ARG A 16 0.61 9.60 -19.74
CA ARG A 16 0.22 8.20 -20.01
C ARG A 16 0.51 7.28 -18.81
N GLN A 17 1.65 7.48 -18.16
CA GLN A 17 1.99 6.75 -16.92
C GLN A 17 1.07 7.14 -15.77
N PHE A 18 0.72 8.42 -15.64
CA PHE A 18 -0.25 8.87 -14.65
C PHE A 18 -1.61 8.17 -14.75
N VAL A 19 -2.15 8.07 -15.97
CA VAL A 19 -3.42 7.36 -16.19
C VAL A 19 -3.28 5.87 -15.87
N ALA A 20 -2.16 5.25 -16.27
CA ALA A 20 -1.90 3.84 -15.97
C ALA A 20 -1.78 3.59 -14.46
N ASP A 21 -1.10 4.48 -13.73
CA ASP A 21 -0.90 4.38 -12.28
C ASP A 21 -2.22 4.59 -11.51
N ILE A 22 -3.09 5.48 -11.97
CA ILE A 22 -4.45 5.62 -11.39
C ILE A 22 -5.25 4.33 -11.54
N ILE A 23 -5.27 3.75 -12.75
CA ILE A 23 -6.01 2.51 -13.01
C ILE A 23 -5.44 1.37 -12.17
N ALA A 24 -4.11 1.25 -12.13
CA ALA A 24 -3.43 0.25 -11.30
C ALA A 24 -3.75 0.44 -9.82
N GLY A 25 -3.71 1.69 -9.31
CA GLY A 25 -4.04 2.03 -7.94
C GLY A 25 -5.49 1.69 -7.58
N LEU A 26 -6.44 1.91 -8.49
CA LEU A 26 -7.84 1.54 -8.29
C LEU A 26 -8.00 0.02 -8.16
N ILE A 27 -7.40 -0.75 -9.08
CA ILE A 27 -7.45 -2.22 -9.06
C ILE A 27 -6.85 -2.76 -7.77
N VAL A 28 -5.66 -2.28 -7.40
CA VAL A 28 -4.97 -2.67 -6.16
C VAL A 28 -5.79 -2.27 -4.94
N GLY A 29 -6.39 -1.09 -4.92
CA GLY A 29 -7.25 -0.61 -3.85
C GLY A 29 -8.45 -1.52 -3.60
N VAL A 30 -9.13 -1.96 -4.67
CA VAL A 30 -10.27 -2.89 -4.57
C VAL A 30 -9.86 -4.23 -3.94
N VAL A 31 -8.66 -4.73 -4.23
CA VAL A 31 -8.13 -5.97 -3.64
C VAL A 31 -7.63 -5.76 -2.21
N ALA A 32 -7.09 -4.57 -1.89
CA ALA A 32 -6.54 -4.24 -0.58
C ALA A 32 -7.63 -4.10 0.50
N VAL A 33 -8.82 -3.60 0.17
CA VAL A 33 -9.94 -3.45 1.10
C VAL A 33 -10.31 -4.77 1.79
N PRO A 34 -10.69 -5.86 1.10
CA PRO A 34 -11.05 -7.12 1.74
C PRO A 34 -9.87 -7.74 2.49
N LEU A 35 -8.65 -7.63 1.95
CA LEU A 35 -7.43 -8.14 2.61
C LEU A 35 -7.19 -7.46 3.97
N SER A 36 -7.36 -6.13 4.03
CA SER A 36 -7.17 -5.36 5.27
C SER A 36 -8.20 -5.69 6.35
N ILE A 37 -9.45 -5.94 5.95
CA ILE A 37 -10.53 -6.35 6.86
C ILE A 37 -10.26 -7.76 7.40
N ALA A 38 -9.86 -8.69 6.52
CA ALA A 38 -9.57 -10.06 6.91
C ALA A 38 -8.44 -10.14 7.94
N VAL A 39 -7.35 -9.40 7.71
CA VAL A 39 -6.21 -9.32 8.63
C VAL A 39 -6.61 -8.66 9.95
N ALA A 40 -7.41 -7.59 9.93
CA ALA A 40 -7.88 -6.93 11.15
C ALA A 40 -8.70 -7.86 12.05
N VAL A 41 -9.66 -8.57 11.47
CA VAL A 41 -10.49 -9.54 12.20
C VAL A 41 -9.61 -10.67 12.76
N ALA A 42 -8.66 -11.17 11.97
CA ALA A 42 -7.76 -12.22 12.41
C ALA A 42 -6.81 -11.77 13.53
N SER A 43 -6.46 -10.48 13.58
CA SER A 43 -5.67 -9.86 14.66
C SER A 43 -6.51 -9.43 15.87
N GLY A 44 -7.82 -9.71 15.91
CA GLY A 44 -8.69 -9.37 17.05
C GLY A 44 -9.01 -7.87 17.18
N VAL A 45 -8.75 -7.06 16.15
CA VAL A 45 -9.07 -5.63 16.11
C VAL A 45 -10.29 -5.35 15.24
N THR A 46 -10.84 -4.14 15.34
CA THR A 46 -12.03 -3.76 14.54
C THR A 46 -11.68 -3.59 13.05
N PRO A 47 -12.59 -3.91 12.12
CA PRO A 47 -12.37 -3.71 10.68
C PRO A 47 -11.99 -2.27 10.31
N GLN A 48 -12.53 -1.28 11.03
CA GLN A 48 -12.19 0.14 10.80
C GLN A 48 -10.70 0.41 11.05
N GLN A 49 -10.10 -0.24 12.05
CA GLN A 49 -8.67 -0.10 12.35
C GLN A 49 -7.80 -0.73 11.25
N GLY A 50 -8.22 -1.87 10.70
CA GLY A 50 -7.57 -2.50 9.53
C GLY A 50 -7.54 -1.61 8.29
N LEU A 51 -8.70 -1.00 7.98
CA LEU A 51 -8.81 -0.06 6.87
C LEU A 51 -7.98 1.21 7.10
N ALA A 52 -8.08 1.80 8.28
CA ALA A 52 -7.32 3.02 8.62
C ALA A 52 -5.80 2.79 8.52
N THR A 53 -5.32 1.66 9.06
CA THR A 53 -3.90 1.30 8.99
C THR A 53 -3.45 1.02 7.57
N ALA A 54 -4.25 0.35 6.74
CA ALA A 54 -3.93 0.12 5.34
C ALA A 54 -3.77 1.44 4.55
N VAL A 55 -4.65 2.42 4.79
CA VAL A 55 -4.57 3.75 4.15
C VAL A 55 -3.34 4.51 4.60
N VAL A 56 -3.09 4.59 5.91
CA VAL A 56 -1.95 5.32 6.47
C VAL A 56 -0.62 4.68 6.05
N ALA A 57 -0.51 3.35 6.10
CA ALA A 57 0.67 2.64 5.65
C ALA A 57 0.89 2.81 4.15
N GLY A 58 -0.17 2.71 3.34
CA GLY A 58 -0.14 2.96 1.90
C GLY A 58 0.39 4.35 1.56
N ALA A 59 -0.11 5.38 2.23
CA ALA A 59 0.36 6.75 2.05
C ALA A 59 1.83 6.89 2.47
N ALA A 60 2.21 6.36 3.64
CA ALA A 60 3.60 6.40 4.11
C ALA A 60 4.56 5.72 3.13
N VAL A 61 4.20 4.55 2.60
CA VAL A 61 5.05 3.84 1.64
C VAL A 61 5.08 4.51 0.27
N ALA A 62 4.00 5.19 -0.14
CA ALA A 62 4.04 6.01 -1.35
C ALA A 62 5.06 7.16 -1.25
N PHE A 63 5.21 7.79 -0.07
CA PHE A 63 6.16 8.89 0.15
C PHE A 63 7.59 8.42 0.45
N PHE A 64 7.75 7.38 1.26
CA PHE A 64 9.04 6.92 1.78
C PHE A 64 9.56 5.62 1.13
N GLY A 65 8.79 5.00 0.23
CA GLY A 65 9.14 3.75 -0.43
C GLY A 65 10.28 3.88 -1.44
N GLY A 66 10.95 2.75 -1.69
CA GLY A 66 12.10 2.67 -2.59
C GLY A 66 11.77 2.25 -4.02
N GLY A 67 10.60 1.64 -4.27
CA GLY A 67 10.24 1.04 -5.56
C GLY A 67 9.09 1.75 -6.27
N ARG A 68 9.18 1.88 -7.61
CA ARG A 68 8.16 2.53 -8.46
C ARG A 68 6.77 1.86 -8.42
N VAL A 69 6.71 0.57 -8.12
CA VAL A 69 5.47 -0.25 -8.08
C VAL A 69 5.33 -0.99 -6.74
N GLN A 70 5.87 -0.40 -5.66
CA GLN A 70 5.79 -1.00 -4.34
C GLN A 70 4.40 -0.77 -3.74
N ILE A 71 3.73 -1.88 -3.38
CA ILE A 71 2.44 -1.86 -2.71
C ILE A 71 2.67 -2.27 -1.25
N SER A 72 2.22 -1.44 -0.31
CA SER A 72 2.18 -1.83 1.09
C SER A 72 0.76 -2.21 1.48
N GLY A 73 0.64 -3.33 2.20
CA GLY A 73 -0.61 -3.75 2.80
C GLY A 73 -0.34 -4.63 4.01
N PRO A 74 -1.36 -4.85 4.86
CA PRO A 74 -1.25 -5.74 6.01
C PRO A 74 -0.89 -7.15 5.52
N THR A 75 0.29 -7.64 5.90
CA THR A 75 0.77 -8.97 5.49
C THR A 75 0.24 -10.01 6.47
N GLY A 76 -0.41 -11.06 5.96
CA GLY A 76 -1.01 -12.11 6.79
C GLY A 76 -0.02 -12.81 7.73
N THR A 77 1.28 -12.78 7.43
CA THR A 77 2.34 -13.29 8.31
C THR A 77 2.43 -12.57 9.65
N PHE A 78 2.04 -11.29 9.74
CA PHE A 78 2.07 -10.55 11.01
C PHE A 78 0.90 -10.87 11.94
N VAL A 79 -0.20 -11.43 11.40
CA VAL A 79 -1.37 -11.83 12.20
C VAL A 79 -0.99 -12.89 13.24
N VAL A 80 -0.18 -13.87 12.82
CA VAL A 80 0.23 -15.01 13.66
C VAL A 80 1.10 -14.57 14.83
N VAL A 81 1.84 -13.47 14.71
CA VAL A 81 2.77 -12.97 15.75
C VAL A 81 2.02 -12.30 16.91
N ALA A 82 0.75 -11.94 16.72
CA ALA A 82 -0.07 -11.30 17.75
C ALA A 82 -0.72 -12.30 18.74
N TYR A 83 -0.55 -13.61 18.53
CA TYR A 83 -0.99 -14.71 19.40
C TYR A 83 0.21 -15.55 19.85
#